data_AF-A0A7H0XKS8-F1
#
_entry.id   AF-A0A7H0XKS8-F1
#
_cell.length_a   1.000
_cell.length_b   1.000
_cell.length_c   1.000
_cell.angle_alpha   90.00
_cell.angle_beta   90.00
_cell.angle_gamma   90.00
#
_symmetry.space_group_name_H-M   'P 1'
#
loop_
_entity.id
_entity.type
_entity.pdbx_description
1 polymer ?
#
loop_
_entity_poly.entity_id
_entity_poly.type
_entity_poly.pdbx_seq_one_letter_code
_entity_poly.pdbx_strand_id
1 'polypeptide(L)'
;NVWCAAGKGTFGTEEIIHRIESTHLSEVVSHRQIILPQLGAPGVAAHEVKRRSSFRVIYGPVRAHDIPEFLNAGMKTSAEMREVNFNLSDRTVLIPVELVQWSPYALAVALVLFFLAGVSRSGYILPGWTGGREVLIVIVAFITGSALTPIFLPWLPGRALSVKGMISGLVFAIILVFTGLIPSAQTGGQLETAAWLLLMPAIAAFTAMNFTDSTTYTSLSGVKKEMRF
;
A
#
# COMPACT_ATOMS: atom_id res chain seq x y z
N ASN A 1 -11.22 2.22 -0.54
CA ASN A 1 -11.83 1.82 0.76
C ASN A 1 -12.58 3.03 1.35
N VAL A 2 -13.37 2.84 2.42
CA VAL A 2 -14.18 3.92 3.03
C VAL A 2 -13.32 5.08 3.53
N TRP A 3 -12.18 4.79 4.17
CA TRP A 3 -11.28 5.80 4.71
C TRP A 3 -10.75 6.75 3.63
N CYS A 4 -10.22 6.21 2.53
CA CYS A 4 -9.77 6.99 1.39
C CYS A 4 -10.92 7.78 0.75
N ALA A 5 -12.12 7.19 0.66
CA ALA A 5 -13.29 7.86 0.10
C ALA A 5 -13.73 9.04 0.98
N ALA A 6 -13.65 8.91 2.31
CA ALA A 6 -13.91 9.99 3.25
C ALA A 6 -12.88 11.10 3.12
N GLY A 7 -11.59 10.77 3.01
CA GLY A 7 -10.53 11.74 2.77
C GLY A 7 -10.61 12.45 1.41
N LYS A 8 -11.11 11.77 0.38
CA LYS A 8 -11.31 12.33 -0.98
C LYS A 8 -12.67 13.04 -1.17
N GLY A 9 -13.53 13.02 -0.16
CA GLY A 9 -14.87 13.62 -0.21
C GLY A 9 -15.91 12.83 -1.01
N THR A 10 -15.56 11.67 -1.57
CA THR A 10 -16.52 10.80 -2.29
C THR A 10 -17.38 9.95 -1.34
N PHE A 11 -16.99 9.85 -0.07
CA PHE A 11 -17.85 9.38 1.02
C PHE A 11 -18.00 10.52 2.02
N GLY A 12 -18.98 11.38 1.80
CA GLY A 12 -19.14 12.62 2.58
C GLY A 12 -20.58 13.00 2.83
N THR A 13 -20.76 14.11 3.55
CA THR A 13 -22.08 14.63 3.96
C THR A 13 -23.09 14.69 2.82
N GLU A 14 -22.72 15.28 1.68
CA GLU A 14 -23.62 15.42 0.53
C GLU A 14 -24.00 14.07 -0.06
N GLU A 15 -23.03 13.14 -0.21
CA GLU A 15 -23.31 11.80 -0.73
C GLU A 15 -24.28 11.05 0.19
N ILE A 16 -24.10 11.14 1.51
CA ILE A 16 -25.02 10.50 2.47
C ILE A 16 -26.43 11.07 2.35
N ILE A 17 -26.57 12.40 2.29
CA ILE A 17 -27.89 13.06 2.15
C ILE A 17 -28.54 12.66 0.83
N HIS A 18 -27.79 12.72 -0.27
CA HIS A 18 -28.26 12.34 -1.59
C HIS A 18 -28.73 10.88 -1.64
N ARG A 19 -28.02 9.95 -0.98
CA ARG A 19 -28.44 8.55 -0.88
C ARG A 19 -29.69 8.35 -0.04
N ILE A 20 -29.84 9.09 1.06
CA ILE A 20 -31.07 9.04 1.88
C ILE A 20 -32.28 9.51 1.05
N GLU A 21 -32.14 10.60 0.30
CA GLU A 21 -33.21 11.16 -0.52
C GLU A 21 -33.54 10.27 -1.73
N SER A 22 -32.53 9.86 -2.50
CA SER A 22 -32.73 9.04 -3.72
C SER A 22 -33.28 7.65 -3.43
N THR A 23 -33.06 7.12 -2.23
CA THR A 23 -33.62 5.83 -1.81
C THR A 23 -34.95 5.96 -1.06
N HIS A 24 -35.46 7.18 -0.88
CA HIS A 24 -36.67 7.44 -0.10
C HIS A 24 -36.62 6.79 1.29
N LEU A 25 -35.44 6.76 1.92
CA LEU A 25 -35.20 5.96 3.13
C LEU A 25 -36.15 6.35 4.28
N SER A 26 -36.57 7.60 4.33
CA SER A 26 -37.55 8.12 5.29
C SER A 26 -38.93 7.46 5.21
N GLU A 27 -39.28 6.87 4.07
CA GLU A 27 -40.54 6.17 3.85
C GLU A 27 -40.45 4.68 4.25
N VAL A 28 -39.23 4.15 4.35
CA VAL A 28 -38.96 2.74 4.66
C VAL A 28 -38.79 2.51 6.16
N VAL A 29 -38.16 3.45 6.88
CA VAL A 29 -37.84 3.29 8.31
C VAL A 29 -38.31 4.46 9.18
N SER A 30 -38.92 4.15 10.32
CA SER A 30 -39.45 5.15 11.26
C SER A 30 -38.43 5.70 12.24
N HIS A 31 -37.40 4.93 12.59
CA HIS A 31 -36.43 5.28 13.64
C HIS A 31 -35.47 6.41 13.24
N ARG A 32 -35.34 6.72 11.94
CA ARG A 32 -34.47 7.77 11.37
C ARG A 32 -33.04 7.75 11.92
N GLN A 33 -32.43 6.57 11.95
CA GLN A 33 -31.02 6.39 12.32
C GLN A 33 -30.28 5.74 11.17
N ILE A 34 -29.05 6.17 10.93
CA ILE A 34 -28.16 5.59 9.93
C ILE A 34 -26.84 5.21 10.60
N ILE A 35 -26.43 3.96 10.43
CA ILE A 35 -25.16 3.46 10.94
C ILE A 35 -24.11 3.67 9.84
N LEU A 36 -23.07 4.44 10.14
CA LEU A 36 -21.94 4.65 9.25
C LEU A 36 -20.69 3.96 9.80
N PRO A 37 -19.80 3.43 8.94
CA PRO A 37 -18.51 2.92 9.36
C PRO A 37 -17.69 4.02 10.06
N GLN A 38 -16.99 3.66 11.14
CA GLN A 38 -16.22 4.62 11.93
C GLN A 38 -15.14 5.35 11.12
N LEU A 39 -14.49 4.63 10.20
CA LEU A 39 -13.46 5.16 9.32
C LEU A 39 -14.00 6.19 8.31
N GLY A 40 -15.31 6.36 8.18
CA GLY A 40 -15.95 7.40 7.38
C GLY A 40 -16.13 8.73 8.12
N ALA A 41 -15.94 8.77 9.45
CA ALA A 41 -16.20 9.94 10.27
C ALA A 41 -15.48 11.23 9.82
N PRO A 42 -14.22 11.21 9.35
CA PRO A 42 -13.55 12.42 8.89
C PRO A 42 -14.23 13.12 7.69
N GLY A 43 -14.98 12.39 6.86
CA GLY A 43 -15.64 12.93 5.68
C GLY A 43 -17.10 13.35 5.90
N VAL A 44 -17.71 12.98 7.03
CA VAL A 44 -19.15 13.15 7.26
C VAL A 44 -19.43 14.05 8.46
N ALA A 45 -20.03 15.21 8.19
CA ALA A 45 -20.55 16.11 9.21
C ALA A 45 -21.90 15.59 9.72
N ALA A 46 -21.88 14.76 10.76
CA ALA A 46 -23.09 14.13 11.33
C ALA A 46 -24.21 15.12 11.71
N HIS A 47 -23.84 16.32 12.17
CA HIS A 47 -24.80 17.38 12.51
C HIS A 47 -25.50 17.95 11.27
N GLU A 48 -24.79 18.08 10.14
CA GLU A 48 -25.35 18.50 8.85
C GLU A 48 -26.32 17.46 8.30
N VAL A 49 -25.92 16.17 8.34
CA VAL A 49 -26.80 15.05 7.93
C VAL A 49 -28.09 15.08 8.73
N LYS A 50 -28.00 15.23 10.06
CA LYS A 50 -29.17 15.33 10.93
C LYS A 50 -30.04 16.54 10.59
N ARG A 51 -29.45 17.72 10.38
CA ARG A 51 -30.20 18.95 10.10
C ARG A 51 -30.99 18.85 8.79
N ARG A 52 -30.39 18.28 7.75
CA ARG A 52 -30.96 18.28 6.39
C ARG A 52 -31.85 17.08 6.09
N SER A 53 -31.50 15.90 6.59
CA SER A 53 -32.24 14.66 6.32
C SER A 53 -33.13 14.20 7.47
N SER A 54 -33.02 14.81 8.66
CA SER A 54 -33.58 14.32 9.92
C SER A 54 -33.08 12.94 10.38
N PHE A 55 -32.07 12.35 9.71
CA PHE A 55 -31.44 11.10 10.15
C PHE A 55 -30.30 11.36 11.12
N ARG A 56 -30.33 10.66 12.27
CA ARG A 56 -29.21 10.64 13.21
C ARG A 56 -28.15 9.66 12.72
N VAL A 57 -26.94 10.16 12.48
CA VAL A 57 -25.75 9.33 12.22
C VAL A 57 -25.29 8.68 13.52
N ILE A 58 -25.03 7.38 13.46
CA ILE A 58 -24.39 6.57 14.51
C ILE A 58 -23.14 5.96 13.89
N TYR A 59 -21.98 6.17 14.50
CA TYR A 59 -20.75 5.53 14.05
C TYR A 59 -20.66 4.11 14.61
N GLY A 60 -20.79 3.14 13.71
CA GLY A 60 -20.65 1.71 13.99
C GLY A 60 -19.19 1.27 14.09
N PRO A 61 -18.94 -0.05 14.08
CA PRO A 61 -17.59 -0.60 14.15
C PRO A 61 -16.74 -0.31 12.90
N VAL A 62 -15.43 -0.53 13.01
CA VAL A 62 -14.48 -0.48 11.89
C VAL A 62 -14.75 -1.61 10.89
N ARG A 63 -15.08 -2.82 11.38
CA ARG A 63 -15.32 -3.99 10.53
C ARG A 63 -16.80 -4.33 10.47
N ALA A 64 -17.26 -4.72 9.28
CA ALA A 64 -18.67 -5.05 9.07
C ALA A 64 -19.12 -6.31 9.80
N HIS A 65 -18.21 -7.25 10.11
CA HIS A 65 -18.57 -8.47 10.85
C HIS A 65 -18.91 -8.21 12.31
N ASP A 66 -18.52 -7.07 12.87
CA ASP A 66 -18.83 -6.68 14.25
C ASP A 66 -20.24 -6.06 14.38
N ILE A 67 -20.95 -5.84 13.26
CA ILE A 67 -22.29 -5.21 13.25
C ILE A 67 -23.29 -5.98 14.14
N PRO A 68 -23.39 -7.31 14.11
CA PRO A 68 -24.33 -8.04 14.97
C PRO A 68 -24.06 -7.83 16.46
N GLU A 69 -22.79 -7.91 16.88
CA GLU A 69 -22.41 -7.67 18.27
C GLU A 69 -22.65 -6.22 18.68
N PHE A 70 -22.30 -5.26 17.81
CA PHE A 70 -22.58 -3.84 18.01
C PHE A 70 -24.08 -3.56 18.23
N LEU A 71 -24.96 -4.20 17.46
CA LEU A 71 -26.41 -4.09 17.62
C LEU A 71 -26.89 -4.70 18.93
N ASN A 72 -26.40 -5.90 19.29
CA ASN A 72 -26.71 -6.56 20.56
C ASN A 72 -26.23 -5.76 21.79
N ALA A 73 -25.13 -5.02 21.65
CA ALA A 73 -24.61 -4.10 22.66
C ALA A 73 -25.38 -2.76 22.74
N GLY A 74 -26.49 -2.62 22.01
CA GLY A 74 -27.30 -1.40 21.99
C GLY A 74 -26.66 -0.26 21.21
N MET A 75 -25.98 -0.58 20.11
CA MET A 75 -25.26 0.37 19.25
C MET A 75 -24.13 1.11 19.96
N LYS A 76 -23.43 0.40 20.87
CA LYS A 76 -22.25 0.90 21.56
C LYS A 76 -21.02 0.15 21.08
N THR A 77 -20.10 0.87 20.45
CA THR A 77 -18.81 0.34 19.99
C THR A 77 -17.90 0.02 21.17
N SER A 78 -17.42 -1.21 21.27
CA SER A 78 -16.37 -1.61 22.23
C SER A 78 -15.01 -0.99 21.85
N ALA A 79 -13.98 -1.14 22.70
CA ALA A 79 -12.63 -0.67 22.35
C ALA A 79 -12.07 -1.41 21.14
N GLU A 80 -12.22 -2.73 21.10
CA GLU A 80 -11.72 -3.60 20.01
C GLU A 80 -12.34 -3.26 18.66
N MET A 81 -13.66 -2.99 18.63
CA MET A 81 -14.39 -2.59 17.42
C MET A 81 -13.92 -1.26 16.81
N ARG A 82 -13.16 -0.45 17.57
CA ARG A 82 -12.60 0.83 17.12
C ARG A 82 -11.18 0.70 16.58
N GLU A 83 -10.53 -0.43 16.77
CA GLU A 83 -9.11 -0.62 16.45
C GLU A 83 -8.91 -1.26 15.07
N VAL A 84 -7.92 -0.78 14.33
CA VAL A 84 -7.43 -1.41 13.10
C VAL A 84 -6.15 -2.14 13.46
N ASN A 85 -6.23 -3.46 13.61
CA ASN A 85 -5.10 -4.30 14.01
C ASN A 85 -3.95 -4.36 12.97
N PHE A 86 -4.25 -4.01 11.71
CA PHE A 86 -3.29 -3.99 10.60
C PHE A 86 -2.42 -5.26 10.55
N ASN A 87 -3.10 -6.41 10.66
CA ASN A 87 -2.49 -7.73 10.69
C ASN A 87 -1.94 -8.11 9.32
N LEU A 88 -1.27 -9.28 9.23
CA LEU A 88 -0.75 -9.78 7.95
C LEU A 88 -1.83 -9.83 6.85
N SER A 89 -3.05 -10.27 7.20
CA SER A 89 -4.18 -10.30 6.26
C SER A 89 -4.56 -8.93 5.73
N ASP A 90 -4.55 -7.89 6.57
CA ASP A 90 -4.87 -6.53 6.14
C ASP A 90 -3.82 -6.00 5.17
N ARG A 91 -2.55 -6.35 5.38
CA ARG A 91 -1.43 -5.93 4.52
C ARG A 91 -1.43 -6.66 3.20
N THR A 92 -1.65 -7.98 3.21
CA THR A 92 -1.62 -8.78 1.98
C THR A 92 -2.76 -8.45 1.03
N VAL A 93 -3.92 -7.99 1.53
CA VAL A 93 -5.01 -7.48 0.68
C VAL A 93 -4.62 -6.24 -0.11
N LEU A 94 -3.65 -5.44 0.36
CA LEU A 94 -3.21 -4.20 -0.28
C LEU A 94 -2.07 -4.41 -1.29
N ILE A 95 -1.30 -5.50 -1.14
CA ILE A 95 -0.18 -5.83 -2.04
C ILE A 95 -0.58 -5.87 -3.52
N PRO A 96 -1.70 -6.50 -3.94
CA PRO A 96 -2.08 -6.55 -5.35
C PRO A 96 -2.31 -5.17 -5.97
N VAL A 97 -2.85 -4.22 -5.20
CA VAL A 97 -3.12 -2.86 -5.68
C VAL A 97 -1.79 -2.17 -6.03
N GLU A 98 -0.81 -2.26 -5.14
CA GLU A 98 0.53 -1.69 -5.35
C GLU A 98 1.26 -2.38 -6.52
N LEU A 99 1.19 -3.71 -6.59
CA LEU A 99 1.79 -4.46 -7.69
C LEU A 99 1.25 -4.02 -9.04
N VAL A 100 -0.08 -3.93 -9.18
CA VAL A 100 -0.72 -3.52 -10.44
C VAL A 100 -0.37 -2.06 -10.77
N GLN A 101 -0.48 -1.16 -9.81
CA GLN A 101 -0.22 0.28 -10.00
C GLN A 101 1.22 0.54 -10.46
N TRP A 102 2.20 -0.16 -9.90
CA TRP A 102 3.62 0.08 -10.18
C TRP A 102 4.22 -0.87 -11.23
N SER A 103 3.51 -1.92 -11.63
CA SER A 103 3.98 -2.89 -12.64
C SER A 103 4.38 -2.27 -13.99
N PRO A 104 3.72 -1.24 -14.55
CA PRO A 104 4.16 -0.66 -15.82
C PRO A 104 5.54 0.00 -15.71
N TYR A 105 5.81 0.65 -14.58
CA TYR A 105 7.12 1.26 -14.31
C TYR A 105 8.20 0.21 -14.09
N ALA A 106 7.88 -0.84 -13.32
CA ALA A 106 8.80 -1.96 -13.13
C ALA A 106 9.15 -2.65 -14.46
N LEU A 107 8.15 -2.86 -15.32
CA LEU A 107 8.34 -3.43 -16.65
C LEU A 107 9.17 -2.50 -17.55
N ALA A 108 8.92 -1.19 -17.52
CA ALA A 108 9.69 -0.22 -18.28
C ALA A 108 11.17 -0.24 -17.87
N VAL A 109 11.46 -0.22 -16.56
CA VAL A 109 12.84 -0.31 -16.03
C VAL A 109 13.49 -1.64 -16.42
N ALA A 110 12.75 -2.75 -16.32
CA ALA A 110 13.24 -4.06 -16.71
C ALA A 110 13.59 -4.13 -18.21
N LEU A 111 12.74 -3.59 -19.09
CA LEU A 111 13.02 -3.53 -20.53
C LEU A 111 14.23 -2.64 -20.84
N VAL A 112 14.35 -1.48 -20.19
CA VAL A 112 15.52 -0.61 -20.36
C VAL A 112 16.80 -1.35 -19.96
N LEU A 113 16.81 -2.01 -18.80
CA LEU A 113 17.97 -2.77 -18.34
C LEU A 113 18.25 -3.99 -19.24
N PHE A 114 17.22 -4.65 -19.77
CA PHE A 114 17.37 -5.69 -20.77
C PHE A 114 18.15 -5.17 -21.98
N PHE A 115 17.69 -4.09 -22.61
CA PHE A 115 18.37 -3.54 -23.79
C PHE A 115 19.76 -2.99 -23.47
N LEU A 116 19.97 -2.39 -22.30
CA LEU A 116 21.28 -1.90 -21.86
C LEU A 116 22.30 -3.03 -21.68
N ALA A 117 21.88 -4.22 -21.25
CA ALA A 117 22.75 -5.38 -21.12
C ALA A 117 23.37 -5.83 -22.46
N GLY A 118 22.79 -5.40 -23.59
CA GLY A 118 23.30 -5.68 -24.93
C GLY A 118 24.38 -4.71 -25.41
N VAL A 119 24.61 -3.61 -24.69
CA VAL A 119 25.60 -2.59 -25.05
C VAL A 119 26.99 -3.04 -24.60
N SER A 120 27.89 -3.22 -25.57
CA SER A 120 29.28 -3.60 -25.33
C SER A 120 30.25 -2.62 -26.00
N ARG A 121 31.54 -2.67 -25.61
CA ARG A 121 32.59 -1.83 -26.26
C ARG A 121 32.73 -2.09 -27.76
N SER A 122 32.32 -3.26 -28.22
CA SER A 122 32.37 -3.70 -29.62
C SER A 122 31.07 -3.45 -30.40
N GLY A 123 30.07 -2.79 -29.80
CA GLY A 123 28.77 -2.54 -30.42
C GLY A 123 27.61 -3.18 -29.65
N TYR A 124 26.44 -3.26 -30.29
CA TYR A 124 25.22 -3.80 -29.70
C TYR A 124 25.00 -5.26 -30.10
N ILE A 125 24.74 -6.12 -29.11
CA ILE A 125 24.39 -7.53 -29.29
C ILE A 125 23.08 -7.77 -28.55
N LEU A 126 22.19 -8.59 -29.12
CA LEU A 126 20.96 -8.94 -28.42
C LEU A 126 21.31 -9.66 -27.09
N PRO A 127 20.86 -9.17 -25.93
CA PRO A 127 21.34 -9.62 -24.62
C PRO A 127 21.08 -11.10 -24.30
N GLY A 128 20.00 -11.68 -24.84
CA GLY A 128 19.61 -13.06 -24.56
C GLY A 128 19.48 -13.34 -23.06
N TRP A 129 20.26 -14.30 -22.56
CA TRP A 129 20.23 -14.74 -21.16
C TRP A 129 20.67 -13.65 -20.16
N THR A 130 21.68 -12.84 -20.50
CA THR A 130 22.20 -11.81 -19.58
C THR A 130 21.14 -10.74 -19.33
N GLY A 131 20.48 -10.24 -20.38
CA GLY A 131 19.36 -9.31 -20.23
C GLY A 131 18.18 -9.93 -19.49
N GLY A 132 17.86 -11.21 -19.75
CA GLY A 132 16.80 -11.92 -19.03
C GLY A 132 17.05 -12.02 -17.53
N ARG A 133 18.32 -12.16 -17.13
CA ARG A 133 18.74 -12.15 -15.73
C ARG A 133 18.59 -10.77 -15.10
N GLU A 134 19.00 -9.70 -15.78
CA GLU A 134 18.81 -8.33 -15.25
C GLU A 134 17.32 -8.04 -15.02
N VAL A 135 16.45 -8.42 -15.97
CA VAL A 135 14.98 -8.34 -15.82
C VAL A 135 14.50 -9.09 -14.58
N LEU A 136 14.98 -10.31 -14.36
CA LEU A 136 14.62 -11.11 -13.20
C LEU A 136 15.03 -10.42 -11.90
N ILE A 137 16.24 -9.86 -11.82
CA ILE A 137 16.73 -9.17 -10.61
C ILE A 137 15.87 -7.91 -10.34
N VAL A 138 15.49 -7.14 -11.37
CA VAL A 138 14.57 -6.00 -11.22
C VAL A 138 13.22 -6.45 -10.66
N ILE A 139 12.65 -7.53 -11.22
CA ILE A 139 11.36 -8.06 -10.78
C ILE A 139 11.44 -8.51 -9.32
N VAL A 140 12.52 -9.19 -8.93
CA VAL A 140 12.74 -9.57 -7.53
C VAL A 140 12.88 -8.34 -6.64
N ALA A 141 13.62 -7.31 -7.05
CA ALA A 141 13.77 -6.06 -6.29
C ALA A 141 12.42 -5.35 -6.10
N PHE A 142 11.62 -5.30 -7.17
CA PHE A 142 10.28 -4.74 -7.16
C PHE A 142 9.35 -5.49 -6.19
N ILE A 143 9.25 -6.82 -6.34
CA ILE A 143 8.46 -7.69 -5.45
C ILE A 143 8.94 -7.59 -4.00
N THR A 144 10.25 -7.44 -3.79
CA THR A 144 10.82 -7.30 -2.45
C THR A 144 10.23 -6.08 -1.75
N GLY A 145 10.26 -4.91 -2.38
CA GLY A 145 9.72 -3.70 -1.75
C GLY A 145 8.18 -3.64 -1.73
N SER A 146 7.51 -4.08 -2.79
CA SER A 146 6.05 -3.96 -2.92
C SER A 146 5.26 -5.04 -2.17
N ALA A 147 5.83 -6.24 -1.97
CA ALA A 147 5.14 -7.37 -1.39
C ALA A 147 5.85 -7.93 -0.14
N LEU A 148 7.16 -8.18 -0.22
CA LEU A 148 7.87 -8.78 0.91
C LEU A 148 8.05 -7.81 2.07
N THR A 149 8.35 -6.53 1.82
CA THR A 149 8.49 -5.52 2.89
C THR A 149 7.20 -5.37 3.71
N PRO A 150 5.99 -5.23 3.13
CA PRO A 150 4.74 -5.22 3.90
C PRO A 150 4.47 -6.51 4.70
N ILE A 151 4.85 -7.67 4.16
CA ILE A 151 4.72 -8.97 4.84
C ILE A 151 5.63 -8.98 6.08
N PHE A 152 6.89 -8.55 5.94
CA PHE A 152 7.88 -8.59 7.02
C PHE A 152 7.93 -7.33 7.90
N LEU A 153 7.01 -6.39 7.70
CA LEU A 153 6.98 -5.08 8.36
C LEU A 153 7.22 -5.06 9.88
N PRO A 154 6.63 -5.98 10.70
CA PRO A 154 6.78 -5.96 12.16
C PRO A 154 8.19 -6.33 12.60
N TRP A 155 8.91 -7.11 11.79
CA TRP A 155 10.23 -7.62 12.12
C TRP A 155 11.35 -6.77 11.52
N LEU A 156 11.06 -5.96 10.51
CA LEU A 156 12.04 -5.08 9.90
C LEU A 156 12.37 -3.89 10.82
N PRO A 157 13.66 -3.60 11.09
CA PRO A 157 14.03 -2.48 11.94
C PRO A 157 13.79 -1.13 11.24
N GLY A 158 13.68 -0.07 12.04
CA GLY A 158 13.47 1.30 11.55
C GLY A 158 12.00 1.77 11.67
N ARG A 159 11.83 3.09 11.56
CA ARG A 159 10.51 3.75 11.65
C ARG A 159 9.90 4.02 10.27
N ALA A 160 10.71 4.43 9.31
CA ALA A 160 10.30 4.71 7.94
C ALA A 160 10.13 3.41 7.14
N LEU A 161 9.10 3.37 6.29
CA LEU A 161 8.89 2.32 5.29
C LEU A 161 10.03 2.30 4.26
N SER A 162 10.56 3.47 3.88
CA SER A 162 11.72 3.57 2.98
C SER A 162 12.94 2.84 3.55
N VAL A 163 13.23 3.05 4.85
CA VAL A 163 14.34 2.41 5.56
C VAL A 163 14.11 0.89 5.69
N LYS A 164 12.89 0.46 6.02
CA LYS A 164 12.54 -0.98 6.06
C LYS A 164 12.70 -1.62 4.68
N GLY A 165 12.24 -0.93 3.63
CA GLY A 165 12.38 -1.32 2.23
C GLY A 165 13.85 -1.47 1.82
N MET A 166 14.68 -0.48 2.14
CA MET A 166 16.12 -0.50 1.91
C MET A 166 16.77 -1.72 2.57
N ILE A 167 16.47 -1.98 3.85
CA ILE A 167 17.01 -3.13 4.59
C ILE A 167 16.59 -4.44 3.95
N SER A 168 15.30 -4.60 3.61
CA SER A 168 14.84 -5.80 2.90
C SER A 168 15.48 -5.96 1.53
N GLY A 169 15.63 -4.87 0.76
CA GLY A 169 16.30 -4.90 -0.54
C GLY A 169 17.77 -5.29 -0.42
N LEU A 170 18.47 -4.82 0.62
CA LEU A 170 19.86 -5.19 0.88
C LEU A 170 19.99 -6.66 1.25
N VAL A 171 19.12 -7.17 2.12
CA VAL A 171 19.09 -8.59 2.49
C VAL A 171 18.86 -9.47 1.26
N PHE A 172 17.89 -9.13 0.42
CA PHE A 172 17.62 -9.88 -0.81
C PHE A 172 18.75 -9.75 -1.84
N ALA A 173 19.38 -8.59 -1.97
CA ALA A 173 20.55 -8.43 -2.83
C ALA A 173 21.71 -9.34 -2.40
N ILE A 174 21.99 -9.40 -1.10
CA ILE A 174 23.01 -10.30 -0.54
C ILE A 174 22.65 -11.77 -0.83
N ILE A 175 21.38 -12.17 -0.65
CA ILE A 175 20.91 -13.52 -1.01
C ILE A 175 21.16 -13.81 -2.50
N LEU A 176 20.82 -12.88 -3.39
CA LEU A 176 21.02 -13.06 -4.83
C LEU A 176 22.50 -13.17 -5.23
N VAL A 177 23.40 -12.46 -4.54
CA VAL A 177 24.85 -12.62 -4.70
C VAL A 177 25.29 -14.01 -4.27
N PHE A 178 24.83 -14.50 -3.11
CA PHE A 178 25.21 -15.84 -2.62
C PHE A 178 24.64 -16.99 -3.46
N THR A 179 23.45 -16.82 -4.05
CA THR A 179 22.86 -17.82 -4.96
C THR A 179 23.52 -17.85 -6.34
N GLY A 180 24.44 -16.90 -6.63
CA GLY A 180 25.11 -16.79 -7.92
C GLY A 180 24.24 -16.19 -9.04
N LEU A 181 23.04 -15.69 -8.71
CA LEU A 181 22.19 -14.98 -9.67
C LEU A 181 22.84 -13.64 -10.06
N ILE A 182 23.53 -12.98 -9.12
CA ILE A 182 24.42 -11.85 -9.41
C ILE A 182 25.85 -12.40 -9.52
N PRO A 183 26.49 -12.33 -10.70
CA PRO A 183 27.86 -12.80 -10.87
C PRO A 183 28.83 -11.99 -10.02
N SER A 184 29.62 -12.68 -9.20
CA SER A 184 30.64 -12.05 -8.34
C SER A 184 32.07 -12.39 -8.77
N ALA A 185 32.26 -13.38 -9.64
CA ALA A 185 33.57 -13.79 -10.14
C ALA A 185 33.99 -12.93 -11.34
N GLN A 186 35.19 -12.33 -11.28
CA GLN A 186 35.82 -11.37 -12.22
C GLN A 186 35.52 -9.88 -11.92
N THR A 187 36.42 -8.99 -12.33
CA THR A 187 36.35 -7.54 -12.07
C THR A 187 35.06 -6.89 -12.59
N GLY A 188 34.50 -7.40 -13.70
CA GLY A 188 33.18 -7.02 -14.21
C GLY A 188 32.04 -7.40 -13.26
N GLY A 189 32.10 -8.61 -12.69
CA GLY A 189 31.12 -9.09 -11.70
C GLY A 189 31.18 -8.35 -10.37
N GLN A 190 32.35 -7.85 -9.95
CA GLN A 190 32.47 -7.02 -8.75
C GLN A 190 31.75 -5.67 -8.90
N LEU A 191 31.87 -5.04 -10.08
CA LEU A 191 31.16 -3.79 -10.37
C LEU A 191 29.65 -4.01 -10.50
N GLU A 192 29.24 -5.11 -11.15
CA GLU A 192 27.84 -5.52 -11.27
C GLU A 192 27.23 -5.81 -9.89
N THR A 193 27.96 -6.51 -9.03
CA THR A 193 27.57 -6.77 -7.64
C THR A 193 27.40 -5.46 -6.87
N ALA A 194 28.36 -4.53 -6.97
CA ALA A 194 28.26 -3.23 -6.32
C ALA A 194 27.05 -2.42 -6.83
N ALA A 195 26.78 -2.46 -8.15
CA ALA A 195 25.63 -1.80 -8.74
C ALA A 195 24.32 -2.37 -8.20
N TRP A 196 24.18 -3.69 -8.14
CA TRP A 196 22.95 -4.33 -7.63
C TRP A 196 22.77 -4.18 -6.11
N LEU A 197 23.86 -4.18 -5.35
CA LEU A 197 23.84 -3.85 -3.91
C LEU A 197 23.39 -2.41 -3.63
N LEU A 198 23.43 -1.51 -4.61
CA LEU A 198 22.89 -0.15 -4.51
C LEU A 198 21.47 -0.05 -5.10
N LEU A 199 21.24 -0.67 -6.26
CA LEU A 199 19.97 -0.59 -6.99
C LEU A 199 18.85 -1.33 -6.28
N MET A 200 19.07 -2.55 -5.78
CA MET A 200 17.99 -3.30 -5.12
C MET A 200 17.47 -2.61 -3.86
N PRO A 201 18.32 -2.13 -2.93
CA PRO A 201 17.84 -1.33 -1.80
C PRO A 201 17.13 -0.06 -2.24
N ALA A 202 17.59 0.63 -3.28
CA ALA A 202 16.94 1.84 -3.78
C ALA A 202 15.54 1.56 -4.35
N ILE A 203 15.40 0.52 -5.18
CA ILE A 203 14.10 0.10 -5.74
C ILE A 203 13.16 -0.35 -4.63
N ALA A 204 13.65 -1.17 -3.69
CA ALA A 204 12.86 -1.68 -2.58
C ALA A 204 12.45 -0.56 -1.61
N ALA A 205 13.33 0.40 -1.33
CA ALA A 205 13.03 1.58 -0.52
C ALA A 205 11.94 2.44 -1.15
N PHE A 206 12.07 2.74 -2.44
CA PHE A 206 11.08 3.55 -3.17
C PHE A 206 9.71 2.88 -3.21
N THR A 207 9.67 1.59 -3.56
CA THR A 207 8.40 0.84 -3.65
C THR A 207 7.77 0.61 -2.28
N ALA A 208 8.55 0.32 -1.24
CA ALA A 208 8.04 0.22 0.13
C ALA A 208 7.52 1.56 0.66
N MET A 209 8.17 2.68 0.30
CA MET A 209 7.72 4.03 0.67
C MET A 209 6.33 4.32 0.09
N ASN A 210 6.03 3.88 -1.13
CA ASN A 210 4.72 4.06 -1.74
C ASN A 210 3.60 3.31 -0.99
N PHE A 211 3.94 2.30 -0.19
CA PHE A 211 2.99 1.63 0.71
C PHE A 211 2.44 2.56 1.80
N THR A 212 2.99 3.77 1.99
CA THR A 212 2.44 4.77 2.92
C THR A 212 0.97 5.06 2.68
N ASP A 213 0.52 5.10 1.42
CA ASP A 213 -0.87 5.32 1.02
C ASP A 213 -1.82 4.18 1.43
N SER A 214 -1.25 3.05 1.81
CA SER A 214 -1.91 1.81 2.21
C SER A 214 -1.78 1.53 3.73
N THR A 215 -1.18 2.44 4.51
CA THR A 215 -1.00 2.29 5.97
C THR A 215 -1.84 3.29 6.78
N THR A 216 -1.79 3.20 8.10
CA THR A 216 -2.40 4.20 8.99
C THR A 216 -1.69 5.56 9.00
N TYR A 217 -0.58 5.71 8.26
CA TYR A 217 0.19 6.96 8.15
C TYR A 217 -0.27 7.91 7.04
N THR A 218 -1.41 7.65 6.39
CA THR A 218 -1.94 8.37 5.19
C THR A 218 -2.25 9.86 5.37
N SER A 219 -1.82 10.52 6.46
CA SER A 219 -1.91 11.97 6.57
C SER A 219 -0.87 12.63 5.66
N LEU A 220 -1.24 13.76 5.04
CA LEU A 220 -0.31 14.52 4.19
C LEU A 220 0.98 14.88 4.92
N SER A 221 0.90 15.22 6.21
CA SER A 221 2.05 15.50 7.06
C SER A 221 2.90 14.25 7.33
N GLY A 222 2.26 13.09 7.51
CA GLY A 222 2.93 11.79 7.64
C GLY A 222 3.71 11.42 6.38
N VAL A 223 3.07 11.48 5.22
CA VAL A 223 3.72 11.21 3.92
C VAL A 223 4.89 12.18 3.67
N LYS A 224 4.69 13.48 3.91
CA LYS A 224 5.80 14.46 3.80
C LYS A 224 6.96 14.18 4.75
N LYS A 225 6.69 13.63 5.93
CA LYS A 225 7.73 13.23 6.88
C LYS A 225 8.47 12.00 6.39
N GLU A 226 7.75 11.03 5.81
CA GLU A 226 8.34 9.84 5.21
C GLU A 226 9.30 10.19 4.06
N MET A 227 8.87 11.05 3.14
CA MET A 227 9.69 11.46 1.98
C MET A 227 10.96 12.25 2.35
N ARG A 228 11.11 12.67 3.61
CA ARG A 228 12.30 13.39 4.12
C ARG A 228 13.33 12.46 4.76
N PHE A 229 12.98 11.21 5.05
CA PHE A 229 13.91 10.21 5.55
C PHE A 229 14.85 9.75 4.45
#